data_AF-A0A515KLG7-F1
#
_entry.id   AF-A0A515KLG7-F1
#
_cell.length_a   1.000
_cell.length_b   1.000
_cell.length_c   1.000
_cell.angle_alpha   90.00
_cell.angle_beta   90.00
_cell.angle_gamma   90.00
#
_symmetry.space_group_name_H-M   'P 1'
#
loop_
_entity.id
_entity.type
_entity.pdbx_description
1 polymer ?
#
loop_
_entity_poly.entity_id
_entity_poly.type
_entity_poly.pdbx_seq_one_letter_code
_entity_poly.pdbx_strand_id
1 'polypeptide(L)'
;MPADAAEIEAKPDGGKGKVRLLCIDDLDGRTRAAQLVSRTIDALTSDLGGAEHLSTGEQLLIRKIAITAAMSEDLAARWLMGQAIDPALFATLGNAEGRLLKTVGLKRVARDLTPSIDHYVNRKVGT
;
A
#
# COMPACT_ATOMS: atom_id res chain seq x y z
N MET A 1 16.17 27.85 2.95
CA MET A 1 14.78 28.34 2.93
C MET A 1 13.88 27.17 3.25
N PRO A 2 13.05 27.19 4.30
CA PRO A 2 12.15 26.08 4.58
C PRO A 2 10.98 26.11 3.60
N ALA A 3 10.62 24.93 3.09
CA ALA A 3 9.54 24.75 2.13
C ALA A 3 8.17 24.87 2.83
N ASP A 4 7.24 25.55 2.17
CA ASP A 4 5.85 25.69 2.58
C ASP A 4 5.20 24.31 2.77
N ALA A 5 4.88 23.98 4.02
CA ALA A 5 3.95 22.91 4.34
C ALA A 5 2.56 23.39 3.92
N ALA A 6 1.97 22.77 2.90
CA ALA A 6 0.59 23.04 2.51
C ALA A 6 -0.33 22.79 3.71
N GLU A 7 -0.90 23.87 4.26
CA GLU A 7 -1.92 23.82 5.28
C GLU A 7 -3.15 23.10 4.73
N ILE A 8 -3.50 21.98 5.36
CA ILE A 8 -4.78 21.32 5.14
C ILE A 8 -5.82 22.19 5.86
N GLU A 9 -6.43 23.14 5.16
CA GLU A 9 -7.55 23.93 5.69
C GLU A 9 -8.78 23.03 5.86
N ALA A 10 -8.88 22.36 7.01
CA ALA A 10 -10.11 21.73 7.45
C ALA A 10 -11.00 22.78 8.10
N LYS A 11 -12.06 23.19 7.41
CA LYS A 11 -13.10 24.08 7.95
C LYS A 11 -13.81 23.38 9.12
N PRO A 12 -13.87 23.96 10.33
CA PRO A 12 -14.56 23.31 11.45
C PRO A 12 -16.07 23.45 11.26
N ASP A 13 -16.76 22.31 11.15
CA ASP A 13 -18.22 22.28 11.16
C ASP A 13 -18.73 22.64 12.56
N GLY A 14 -19.34 23.82 12.67
CA GLY A 14 -19.91 24.40 13.90
C GLY A 14 -21.20 23.73 14.37
N GLY A 15 -21.22 22.40 14.46
CA GLY A 15 -22.38 21.64 14.93
C GLY A 15 -22.15 21.03 16.31
N LYS A 16 -22.99 21.36 17.30
CA LYS A 16 -23.14 20.61 18.56
C LYS A 16 -23.78 19.23 18.30
N GLY A 17 -23.16 18.42 17.44
CA GLY A 17 -23.52 17.04 17.13
C GLY A 17 -22.48 16.09 17.71
N LYS A 18 -22.88 14.86 18.05
CA LYS A 18 -21.92 13.80 18.41
C LYS A 18 -20.88 13.68 17.30
N VAL A 19 -19.60 13.78 17.62
CA VAL A 19 -18.50 13.62 16.66
C VAL A 19 -18.65 12.26 15.99
N ARG A 20 -18.91 12.25 14.68
CA ARG A 20 -18.92 11.03 13.86
C ARG A 20 -17.57 10.90 13.19
N LEU A 21 -16.86 9.82 13.48
CA LEU A 21 -15.64 9.48 12.76
C LEU A 21 -16.03 9.00 11.37
N LEU A 22 -15.36 9.54 10.35
CA LEU A 22 -15.51 9.09 8.98
C LEU A 22 -14.80 7.74 8.79
N CYS A 23 -15.40 6.87 8.00
CA CYS A 23 -14.84 5.61 7.57
C CYS A 23 -14.83 5.53 6.04
N ILE A 24 -14.18 4.49 5.50
CA ILE A 24 -14.11 4.35 4.03
C ILE A 24 -15.48 4.12 3.39
N ASP A 25 -16.41 3.59 4.17
CA ASP A 25 -17.76 3.26 3.72
C ASP A 25 -18.61 4.54 3.56
N ASP A 26 -18.13 5.67 4.08
CA ASP A 26 -18.72 6.99 3.87
C ASP A 26 -18.22 7.67 2.57
N LEU A 27 -17.24 7.09 1.88
CA LEU A 27 -16.73 7.62 0.60
C LEU A 27 -17.68 7.27 -0.56
N ASP A 28 -17.79 8.16 -1.54
CA ASP A 28 -18.50 7.82 -2.79
C ASP A 28 -17.81 6.64 -3.49
N GLY A 29 -18.48 5.49 -3.49
CA GLY A 29 -18.02 4.23 -4.08
C GLY A 29 -17.79 4.28 -5.59
N ARG A 30 -18.22 5.34 -6.28
CA ARG A 30 -17.94 5.55 -7.71
C ARG A 30 -16.55 6.13 -7.97
N THR A 31 -15.91 6.69 -6.96
CA THR A 31 -14.57 7.25 -7.11
C THR A 31 -13.55 6.15 -7.39
N ARG A 32 -12.54 6.44 -8.21
CA ARG A 32 -11.47 5.49 -8.51
C ARG A 32 -10.73 5.06 -7.25
N ALA A 33 -10.54 5.98 -6.30
CA ALA A 33 -9.92 5.70 -5.02
C ALA A 33 -10.74 4.68 -4.20
N ALA A 34 -12.06 4.88 -4.05
CA ALA A 34 -12.92 3.92 -3.36
C ALA A 34 -12.89 2.55 -4.02
N GLN A 35 -13.02 2.50 -5.36
CA GLN A 35 -13.00 1.25 -6.12
C GLN A 35 -11.66 0.51 -5.99
N LEU A 36 -10.54 1.23 -6.04
CA LEU A 36 -9.21 0.65 -5.87
C LEU A 36 -9.06 0.04 -4.48
N VAL A 37 -9.47 0.76 -3.44
CA VAL A 37 -9.37 0.24 -2.06
C VAL A 37 -10.26 -0.99 -1.87
N SER A 38 -11.52 -0.95 -2.27
CA SER A 38 -12.42 -2.11 -2.17
C SER A 38 -11.87 -3.31 -2.93
N ARG A 39 -11.44 -3.13 -4.18
CA ARG A 39 -10.84 -4.22 -4.99
C ARG A 39 -9.59 -4.81 -4.35
N THR A 40 -8.75 -3.97 -3.75
CA THR A 40 -7.51 -4.41 -3.10
C THR A 40 -7.81 -5.21 -1.83
N ILE A 41 -8.80 -4.77 -1.05
CA ILE A 41 -9.27 -5.52 0.13
C ILE A 41 -9.82 -6.88 -0.30
N ASP A 42 -10.68 -6.91 -1.32
CA ASP A 42 -11.28 -8.15 -1.81
C ASP A 42 -10.21 -9.13 -2.33
N ALA A 43 -9.24 -8.63 -3.11
CA ALA A 43 -8.15 -9.44 -3.65
C ALA A 43 -7.27 -10.03 -2.55
N LEU A 44 -6.80 -9.19 -1.61
CA LEU A 44 -5.97 -9.66 -0.49
C LEU A 44 -6.73 -10.63 0.42
N THR A 45 -8.02 -10.39 0.64
CA THR A 45 -8.88 -11.28 1.42
C THR A 45 -9.02 -12.64 0.73
N SER A 46 -9.22 -12.64 -0.60
CA SER A 46 -9.26 -13.86 -1.40
C SER A 46 -7.93 -14.63 -1.35
N ASP A 47 -6.80 -13.94 -1.48
CA ASP A 47 -5.46 -14.54 -1.46
C ASP A 47 -5.16 -15.26 -0.13
N LEU A 48 -5.75 -14.80 0.96
CA LEU A 48 -5.59 -15.36 2.31
C LEU A 48 -6.62 -16.44 2.66
N GLY A 49 -7.43 -16.86 1.68
CA GLY A 49 -8.42 -17.92 1.85
C GLY A 49 -9.83 -17.43 2.21
N GLY A 50 -10.10 -16.14 2.09
CA GLY A 50 -11.42 -15.54 2.31
C GLY A 50 -11.64 -15.02 3.73
N ALA A 51 -12.68 -14.19 3.88
CA ALA A 51 -12.93 -13.41 5.10
C ALA A 51 -13.13 -14.26 6.37
N GLU A 52 -13.71 -15.46 6.23
CA GLU A 52 -13.94 -16.41 7.33
C GLU A 52 -12.65 -16.90 7.99
N HIS A 53 -11.53 -16.86 7.27
CA HIS A 53 -10.23 -17.33 7.75
C HIS A 53 -9.36 -16.19 8.31
N LEU A 54 -9.84 -14.95 8.27
CA LEU A 54 -9.10 -13.78 8.73
C LEU A 54 -9.48 -13.37 10.13
N SER A 55 -8.49 -13.25 11.00
CA SER A 55 -8.63 -12.57 12.28
C SER A 55 -8.97 -11.09 12.07
N THR A 56 -9.60 -10.47 13.07
CA THR A 56 -9.88 -9.02 13.06
C THR A 56 -8.59 -8.20 12.84
N GLY A 57 -7.46 -8.66 13.38
CA GLY A 57 -6.16 -8.01 13.18
C GLY A 57 -5.74 -8.00 11.71
N GLU A 58 -5.85 -9.13 11.02
CA GLU A 58 -5.53 -9.24 9.59
C GLU A 58 -6.47 -8.38 8.74
N GLN A 59 -7.76 -8.36 9.05
CA GLN A 59 -8.73 -7.49 8.36
C GLN A 59 -8.35 -6.00 8.49
N LEU A 60 -7.89 -5.57 9.67
CA LEU A 60 -7.41 -4.20 9.88
C LEU A 60 -6.13 -3.92 9.07
N LEU A 61 -5.19 -4.87 9.02
CA LEU A 61 -3.96 -4.74 8.25
C LEU A 61 -4.24 -4.64 6.74
N ILE A 62 -5.12 -5.50 6.21
CA ILE A 62 -5.55 -5.47 4.81
C ILE A 62 -6.16 -4.12 4.44
N ARG A 63 -7.06 -3.59 5.28
CA ARG A 63 -7.64 -2.25 5.05
C ARG A 63 -6.57 -1.16 5.03
N LYS A 64 -5.54 -1.25 5.89
CA LYS A 64 -4.41 -0.29 5.89
C LYS A 64 -3.56 -0.43 4.64
N ILE A 65 -3.24 -1.65 4.21
CA ILE A 65 -2.49 -1.93 2.98
C ILE A 65 -3.20 -1.30 1.79
N ALA A 66 -4.50 -1.53 1.65
CA ALA A 66 -5.28 -1.00 0.53
C ALA A 66 -5.32 0.54 0.50
N ILE A 67 -5.41 1.19 1.67
CA ILE A 67 -5.33 2.66 1.77
C ILE A 67 -3.94 3.16 1.38
N THR A 68 -2.86 2.54 1.89
CA THR A 68 -1.50 2.95 1.54
C THR A 68 -1.20 2.74 0.06
N ALA A 69 -1.72 1.68 -0.55
CA ALA A 69 -1.61 1.42 -1.98
C ALA A 69 -2.29 2.53 -2.80
N ALA A 70 -3.52 2.92 -2.44
CA ALA A 70 -4.24 3.99 -3.12
C ALA A 70 -3.54 5.35 -3.00
N MET A 71 -2.95 5.65 -1.83
CA MET A 71 -2.15 6.87 -1.64
C MET A 71 -0.87 6.85 -2.50
N SER A 72 -0.17 5.71 -2.54
CA SER A 72 1.02 5.55 -3.38
C SER A 72 0.68 5.68 -4.87
N GLU A 73 -0.44 5.13 -5.33
CA GLU A 73 -0.88 5.25 -6.72
C GLU A 73 -1.19 6.72 -7.11
N ASP A 74 -1.86 7.48 -6.23
CA ASP A 74 -2.09 8.92 -6.46
C ASP A 74 -0.76 9.68 -6.57
N LEU A 75 0.16 9.50 -5.62
CA LEU A 75 1.46 10.17 -5.66
C LEU A 75 2.26 9.79 -6.91
N ALA A 76 2.27 8.51 -7.30
CA ALA A 76 2.95 8.05 -8.50
C ALA A 76 2.33 8.68 -9.76
N ALA A 77 1.00 8.71 -9.86
CA ALA A 77 0.31 9.33 -10.99
C ALA A 77 0.62 10.83 -11.10
N ARG A 78 0.58 11.56 -9.98
CA ARG A 78 0.96 12.99 -9.94
C ARG A 78 2.39 13.22 -10.42
N TRP A 79 3.33 12.42 -9.94
CA TRP A 79 4.72 12.51 -10.36
C TRP A 79 4.89 12.25 -11.86
N LEU A 80 4.23 11.23 -12.40
CA LEU A 80 4.26 10.90 -13.82
C LEU A 80 3.61 11.98 -14.71
N MET A 81 2.65 12.74 -14.17
CA MET A 81 2.09 13.93 -14.82
C MET A 81 2.99 15.17 -14.70
N GLY A 82 4.18 15.05 -14.11
CA GLY A 82 5.15 16.14 -13.93
C GLY A 82 4.87 17.04 -12.73
N GLN A 83 3.96 16.65 -11.82
CA GLN A 83 3.72 17.39 -10.58
C GLN A 83 4.76 17.03 -9.53
N ALA A 84 5.19 18.01 -8.73
CA ALA A 84 6.09 17.73 -7.61
C ALA A 84 5.39 16.89 -6.54
N ILE A 85 6.08 15.84 -6.08
CA ILE A 85 5.68 15.04 -4.92
C ILE A 85 6.80 15.05 -3.89
N ASP A 86 6.48 14.73 -2.64
CA ASP A 86 7.49 14.46 -1.61
C ASP A 86 8.00 13.01 -1.75
N PRO A 87 9.27 12.79 -2.18
CA PRO A 87 9.82 11.45 -2.30
C PRO A 87 9.95 10.74 -0.95
N ALA A 88 10.11 11.48 0.15
CA ALA A 88 10.22 10.91 1.49
C ALA A 88 8.87 10.33 1.95
N LEU A 89 7.77 11.03 1.68
CA LEU A 89 6.42 10.51 1.90
C LEU A 89 6.17 9.24 1.08
N PHE A 90 6.49 9.25 -0.22
CA PHE A 90 6.31 8.09 -1.09
C PHE A 90 7.12 6.87 -0.60
N ALA A 91 8.39 7.08 -0.22
CA ALA A 91 9.22 6.03 0.36
C ALA A 91 8.67 5.52 1.71
N THR A 92 8.10 6.41 2.53
CA THR A 92 7.50 6.05 3.83
C THR A 92 6.28 5.15 3.64
N LEU A 93 5.41 5.49 2.68
CA LEU A 93 4.24 4.66 2.33
C LEU A 93 4.67 3.27 1.85
N GLY A 94 5.63 3.19 0.91
CA GLY A 94 6.14 1.91 0.41
C GLY A 94 6.80 1.05 1.50
N ASN A 95 7.53 1.68 2.44
CA ASN A 95 8.12 0.98 3.58
C ASN A 95 7.05 0.45 4.56
N ALA A 96 6.01 1.23 4.82
CA ALA A 96 4.89 0.82 5.67
C ALA A 96 4.13 -0.34 5.02
N GLU A 97 3.77 -0.20 3.74
CA GLU A 97 3.08 -1.22 2.95
C GLU A 97 3.86 -2.54 2.92
N GLY A 98 5.16 -2.49 2.62
CA GLY A 98 6.01 -3.68 2.59
C GLY A 98 6.14 -4.39 3.94
N ARG A 99 5.99 -3.68 5.06
CA ARG A 99 5.94 -4.30 6.41
C ARG A 99 4.59 -4.95 6.66
N LEU A 100 3.50 -4.25 6.36
CA LEU A 100 2.14 -4.75 6.54
C LEU A 100 1.89 -6.02 5.71
N LEU A 101 2.30 -6.01 4.44
CA LEU A 101 2.19 -7.18 3.55
C LEU A 101 2.96 -8.40 4.09
N LYS A 102 4.17 -8.19 4.61
CA LYS A 102 4.94 -9.28 5.24
C LYS A 102 4.24 -9.82 6.48
N THR A 103 3.65 -8.96 7.30
CA THR A 103 2.89 -9.36 8.49
C THR A 103 1.68 -10.23 8.13
N VAL A 104 0.98 -9.91 7.05
CA VAL A 104 -0.22 -10.64 6.58
C VAL A 104 0.15 -11.93 5.83
N GLY A 105 1.42 -12.15 5.51
CA GLY A 105 1.91 -13.42 4.97
C GLY A 105 2.47 -13.37 3.54
N LEU A 106 2.82 -12.18 3.03
CA LEU A 106 3.56 -12.06 1.77
C LEU A 106 4.87 -12.85 1.85
N LYS A 107 4.95 -13.94 1.09
CA LYS A 107 6.14 -14.81 1.02
C LYS A 107 7.13 -14.27 0.00
N ARG A 108 8.38 -14.09 0.41
CA ARG A 108 9.48 -13.82 -0.53
C ARG A 108 9.81 -15.11 -1.27
N VAL A 109 9.59 -15.15 -2.57
CA VAL A 109 10.03 -16.24 -3.44
C VAL A 109 11.35 -15.84 -4.11
N ALA A 110 12.43 -16.57 -3.84
CA ALA A 110 13.70 -16.36 -4.53
C ALA A 110 13.60 -16.82 -5.99
N ARG A 111 14.22 -16.09 -6.92
CA ARG A 111 14.32 -16.52 -8.31
C ARG A 111 15.13 -17.82 -8.37
N ASP A 112 14.67 -18.81 -9.13
CA ASP A 112 15.47 -19.98 -9.44
C ASP A 112 16.69 -19.56 -10.28
N LEU A 113 17.88 -19.87 -9.78
CA LEU A 113 19.15 -19.53 -10.40
C LEU A 113 19.83 -20.77 -10.96
N THR A 114 19.07 -21.77 -11.43
CA THR A 114 19.65 -22.96 -12.08
C THR A 114 19.91 -22.70 -13.58
N PRO A 115 21.15 -22.92 -14.09
CA PRO A 115 22.33 -23.44 -13.39
C PRO A 115 23.02 -22.39 -12.51
N SER A 116 23.43 -22.82 -11.30
CA SER A 116 23.98 -21.94 -10.27
C SER A 116 25.32 -21.31 -10.67
N ILE A 117 25.72 -20.25 -9.95
CA ILE A 117 27.03 -19.62 -10.14
C ILE A 117 28.17 -20.64 -10.00
N ASP A 118 28.03 -21.62 -9.10
CA ASP A 118 29.00 -22.69 -8.91
C ASP A 118 29.22 -23.53 -10.17
N HIS A 119 28.16 -23.73 -10.98
CA HIS A 119 28.28 -24.41 -12.28
C HIS A 119 29.18 -23.65 -13.24
N TYR A 120 29.14 -22.31 -13.24
CA TYR A 120 30.01 -21.48 -14.07
C TYR A 120 31.44 -21.37 -13.54
N VAL A 121 31.62 -21.32 -12.22
CA VAL A 121 32.94 -21.27 -11.59
C VAL A 121 33.70 -22.58 -11.83
N ASN A 122 33.06 -23.73 -11.62
CA ASN A 122 33.67 -25.04 -11.81
C ASN A 122 33.98 -25.36 -13.28
N ARG A 123 33.19 -24.81 -14.23
CA ARG A 123 33.47 -24.95 -15.67
C ARG A 123 34.75 -24.23 -16.11
N LYS A 124 35.13 -23.13 -15.44
CA LYS A 124 36.29 -22.31 -15.83
C LYS A 124 37.62 -22.82 -15.26
N VAL A 125 37.60 -23.58 -14.17
CA VAL A 125 38.79 -24.17 -13.54
C VAL A 125 39.25 -25.46 -14.24
N GLY A 126 38.37 -26.09 -15.03
CA GLY A 126 38.66 -27.32 -15.78
C GLY A 126 39.21 -27.12 -17.21
N THR A 127 39.73 -25.93 -17.56
CA THR A 127 40.40 -25.64 -18.84
C THR A 127 41.79 -25.08 -18.57
#